data_AF-A0A1G0WIT3-F1
#
_entry.id   AF-A0A1G0WIT3-F1
#
_cell.length_a   1.000
_cell.length_b   1.000
_cell.length_c   1.000
_cell.angle_alpha   90.00
_cell.angle_beta   90.00
_cell.angle_gamma   90.00
#
_symmetry.space_group_name_H-M   'P 1'
#
loop_
_entity.id
_entity.type
_entity.pdbx_description
1 polymer ?
#
loop_
_entity_poly.entity_id
_entity_poly.type
_entity_poly.pdbx_seq_one_letter_code
_entity_poly.pdbx_strand_id
1 'polypeptide(L)'
;MQSHSNTVFINQKKFKVLIRESEIEQLVSNIAERINEDYRGKKPLFLIVLKGSMFFASDLLRKIELECEIDTVSAKSYGNYMKSTGEVNLMISKLDVTGKDIIIIEDIVDTGYTLNKLIDKLKFLNPASIEVAALLSKPAMRKINIDLKYLGLEIPPFFVIGYGLDFGESGRNLPAIYSHEEE
;
A
#
# COMPACT_ATOMS: atom_id res chain seq x y z
N MET A 1 -8.84 -22.05 -16.12
CA MET A 1 -7.86 -22.05 -15.02
C MET A 1 -6.48 -21.84 -15.60
N GLN A 2 -5.97 -20.61 -15.62
CA GLN A 2 -4.58 -20.38 -16.01
C GLN A 2 -3.69 -20.84 -14.86
N SER A 3 -2.76 -21.75 -15.15
CA SER A 3 -1.71 -22.15 -14.22
C SER A 3 -0.79 -20.95 -14.00
N HIS A 4 -0.99 -20.20 -12.93
CA HIS A 4 -0.02 -19.19 -12.53
C HIS A 4 1.28 -19.91 -12.20
N SER A 5 2.32 -19.63 -13.00
CA SER A 5 3.65 -20.19 -12.80
C SER A 5 4.14 -19.84 -11.39
N ASN A 6 4.59 -20.84 -10.63
CA ASN A 6 5.19 -20.64 -9.30
C ASN A 6 6.49 -19.79 -9.35
N THR A 7 6.97 -19.45 -10.55
CA THR A 7 8.19 -18.69 -10.77
C THR A 7 8.03 -17.75 -11.96
N VAL A 8 8.55 -16.53 -11.82
CA VAL A 8 8.66 -15.54 -12.90
C VAL A 8 10.09 -15.03 -13.01
N PHE A 9 10.45 -14.54 -14.19
CA PHE A 9 11.73 -13.89 -14.44
C PHE A 9 11.48 -12.43 -14.84
N ILE A 10 12.04 -11.49 -14.08
CA ILE A 10 11.98 -10.05 -14.36
C ILE A 10 13.40 -9.51 -14.31
N ASN A 11 13.82 -8.82 -15.38
CA ASN A 11 15.17 -8.25 -15.49
C ASN A 11 16.28 -9.27 -15.12
N GLN A 12 16.18 -10.49 -15.66
CA GLN A 12 17.12 -11.61 -15.44
C GLN A 12 17.17 -12.16 -13.99
N LYS A 13 16.35 -11.64 -13.06
CA LYS A 13 16.20 -12.19 -11.71
C LYS A 13 15.02 -13.16 -11.65
N LYS A 14 15.21 -14.26 -10.90
CA LYS A 14 14.18 -15.27 -10.62
C LYS A 14 13.40 -14.88 -9.36
N PHE A 15 12.08 -14.92 -9.44
CA PHE A 15 11.17 -14.69 -8.31
C PHE A 15 10.25 -15.89 -8.15
N LYS A 16 9.93 -16.27 -6.92
CA LYS A 16 8.99 -17.34 -6.57
C LYS A 16 7.73 -16.75 -5.95
N VAL A 17 6.58 -17.39 -6.17
CA VAL A 17 5.33 -16.96 -5.52
C VAL A 17 5.51 -16.95 -4.01
N LEU A 18 5.23 -15.80 -3.38
CA LEU A 18 5.17 -15.62 -1.94
C LEU A 18 3.71 -15.63 -1.45
N ILE A 19 2.83 -14.91 -2.15
CA ILE A 19 1.40 -14.79 -1.81
C ILE A 19 0.60 -14.99 -3.08
N ARG A 20 -0.33 -15.93 -3.08
CA ARG A 20 -1.16 -16.24 -4.26
C ARG A 20 -2.26 -15.19 -4.45
N GLU A 21 -2.75 -15.05 -5.67
CA GLU A 21 -3.88 -14.18 -6.01
C GLU A 21 -5.10 -14.40 -5.09
N SER A 22 -5.47 -15.67 -4.85
CA SER A 22 -6.58 -16.03 -3.95
C SER A 22 -6.34 -15.63 -2.49
N GLU A 23 -5.09 -15.67 -2.02
CA GLU A 23 -4.75 -15.22 -0.67
C GLU A 23 -4.83 -13.69 -0.58
N ILE A 24 -4.37 -12.97 -1.61
CA ILE A 24 -4.52 -11.52 -1.71
C ILE A 24 -5.99 -11.14 -1.66
N GLU A 25 -6.87 -11.80 -2.43
CA GLU A 25 -8.30 -11.53 -2.40
C GLU A 25 -8.90 -11.69 -1.00
N GLN A 26 -8.49 -12.72 -0.25
CA GLN A 26 -8.94 -12.93 1.13
C GLN A 26 -8.45 -11.81 2.05
N LEU A 27 -7.17 -11.42 1.94
CA LEU A 27 -6.61 -10.31 2.73
C LEU A 27 -7.37 -9.01 2.46
N VAL A 28 -7.63 -8.69 1.20
CA VAL A 28 -8.38 -7.50 0.79
C VAL A 28 -9.82 -7.54 1.33
N SER A 29 -10.48 -8.70 1.26
CA SER A 29 -11.85 -8.85 1.79
C SER A 29 -11.90 -8.64 3.30
N ASN A 30 -10.96 -9.21 4.06
CA ASN A 30 -10.88 -9.02 5.50
C ASN A 30 -10.62 -7.55 5.90
N ILE A 31 -9.77 -6.84 5.14
CA ILE A 31 -9.52 -5.41 5.34
C ILE A 31 -10.81 -4.61 5.06
N ALA A 32 -11.51 -4.90 3.96
CA ALA A 32 -12.74 -4.21 3.57
C ALA A 32 -13.84 -4.35 4.62
N GLU A 33 -14.06 -5.56 5.14
CA GLU A 33 -15.06 -5.85 6.17
C GLU A 33 -14.84 -4.99 7.42
N ARG A 34 -13.59 -4.91 7.89
CA ARG A 34 -13.23 -4.10 9.07
C ARG A 34 -13.43 -2.61 8.84
N ILE A 35 -13.09 -2.10 7.64
CA ILE A 35 -13.32 -0.70 7.30
C ILE A 35 -14.83 -0.40 7.21
N ASN A 36 -15.62 -1.28 6.59
CA ASN A 36 -17.07 -1.14 6.48
C ASN A 36 -17.75 -1.10 7.86
N GLU A 37 -17.24 -1.87 8.82
CA GLU A 37 -17.71 -1.85 10.21
C GLU A 37 -17.34 -0.55 10.93
N ASP A 38 -16.05 -0.20 10.96
CA ASP A 38 -15.52 0.94 11.71
C ASP A 38 -16.04 2.29 11.21
N TYR A 39 -16.34 2.38 9.91
CA TYR A 39 -16.79 3.60 9.24
C TYR A 39 -18.27 3.56 8.82
N ARG A 40 -19.07 2.64 9.38
CA ARG A 40 -20.51 2.58 9.11
C ARG A 40 -21.20 3.93 9.36
N GLY A 41 -21.89 4.43 8.34
CA GLY A 41 -22.60 5.72 8.40
C GLY A 41 -21.69 6.94 8.30
N LYS A 42 -20.41 6.76 7.99
CA LYS A 42 -19.45 7.84 7.72
C LYS A 42 -19.11 7.90 6.22
N LYS A 43 -18.42 8.97 5.84
CA LYS A 43 -17.92 9.20 4.48
C LYS A 43 -16.40 9.42 4.48
N PRO A 44 -15.58 8.37 4.59
CA PRO A 44 -14.13 8.51 4.62
C PRO A 44 -13.56 8.94 3.26
N LEU A 45 -12.42 9.60 3.30
CA LEU A 45 -11.55 9.85 2.15
C LEU A 45 -10.47 8.77 2.09
N PHE A 46 -10.47 7.99 1.01
CA PHE A 46 -9.39 7.05 0.72
C PHE A 46 -8.28 7.76 -0.05
N LEU A 47 -7.09 7.82 0.54
CA LEU A 47 -5.91 8.46 -0.05
C LEU A 47 -4.92 7.40 -0.55
N ILE A 48 -4.84 7.22 -1.86
CA ILE A 48 -4.06 6.17 -2.51
C ILE A 48 -2.62 6.63 -2.76
N VAL A 49 -1.63 5.91 -2.26
CA VAL A 49 -0.20 6.24 -2.45
C VAL A 49 0.33 5.62 -3.75
N LEU A 50 0.48 6.44 -4.78
CA LEU A 50 0.91 6.02 -6.11
C LEU A 50 2.42 5.74 -6.18
N LYS A 51 2.86 4.78 -7.01
CA LYS A 51 2.04 3.95 -7.94
C LYS A 51 1.64 2.59 -7.37
N GLY A 52 2.41 2.06 -6.41
CA GLY A 52 2.35 0.65 -6.05
C GLY A 52 1.00 0.21 -5.47
N SER A 53 0.35 1.08 -4.68
CA SER A 53 -0.94 0.76 -4.06
C SER A 53 -2.14 0.72 -5.01
N MET A 54 -2.01 1.10 -6.29
CA MET A 54 -3.16 1.21 -7.22
C MET A 54 -3.97 -0.09 -7.34
N PHE A 55 -3.30 -1.24 -7.40
CA PHE A 55 -3.96 -2.54 -7.54
C PHE A 55 -4.72 -2.92 -6.26
N PHE A 56 -4.03 -2.83 -5.12
CA PHE A 56 -4.64 -3.04 -3.81
C PHE A 56 -5.83 -2.10 -3.57
N ALA A 57 -5.67 -0.81 -3.87
CA ALA A 57 -6.74 0.17 -3.73
C ALA A 57 -7.94 -0.17 -4.61
N SER A 58 -7.74 -0.54 -5.87
CA SER A 58 -8.83 -0.90 -6.77
C SER A 58 -9.63 -2.10 -6.28
N ASP A 59 -8.96 -3.12 -5.76
CA ASP A 59 -9.61 -4.32 -5.24
C ASP A 59 -10.32 -4.05 -3.92
N LEU A 60 -9.69 -3.27 -3.03
CA LEU A 60 -10.25 -2.88 -1.75
C LEU A 60 -11.50 -2.02 -1.93
N LEU A 61 -11.41 -0.95 -2.72
CA LEU A 61 -12.50 0.02 -2.92
C LEU A 61 -13.74 -0.62 -3.56
N ARG A 62 -13.58 -1.64 -4.41
CA ARG A 62 -14.72 -2.41 -4.96
C ARG A 62 -15.48 -3.22 -3.91
N LYS A 63 -14.90 -3.44 -2.73
CA LYS A 63 -15.52 -4.13 -1.59
C LYS A 63 -15.97 -3.16 -0.47
N ILE A 64 -15.74 -1.86 -0.63
CA ILE A 64 -16.24 -0.85 0.31
C ILE A 64 -17.71 -0.56 0.00
N GLU A 65 -18.55 -0.67 1.03
CA GLU A 65 -20.02 -0.50 0.94
C GLU A 65 -20.48 0.89 1.43
N LEU A 66 -19.52 1.78 1.70
CA LEU A 66 -19.73 3.11 2.24
C LEU A 66 -19.77 4.16 1.12
N GLU A 67 -20.51 5.24 1.33
CA GLU A 67 -20.24 6.47 0.57
C GLU A 67 -18.81 6.92 0.90
N CYS A 68 -17.99 7.23 -0.11
CA CYS A 68 -16.61 7.61 0.11
C CYS A 68 -16.09 8.57 -0.95
N GLU A 69 -14.97 9.21 -0.64
CA GLU A 69 -14.19 10.00 -1.58
C GLU A 69 -12.87 9.27 -1.86
N ILE A 70 -12.30 9.48 -3.05
CA ILE A 70 -11.02 8.90 -3.44
C ILE A 70 -10.13 10.04 -3.95
N ASP A 71 -8.91 10.10 -3.43
CA ASP A 71 -7.85 10.93 -4.00
C ASP A 71 -6.53 10.15 -3.99
N THR A 72 -5.52 10.70 -4.66
CA THR A 72 -4.24 10.05 -4.87
C THR A 72 -3.09 10.97 -4.49
N VAL A 73 -1.99 10.37 -4.08
CA VAL A 73 -0.77 11.11 -3.77
C VAL A 73 0.44 10.38 -4.30
N SER A 74 1.39 11.10 -4.89
CA SER A 74 2.62 10.50 -5.41
C SER A 74 3.77 10.77 -4.45
N ALA A 75 4.42 9.70 -4.00
CA ALA A 75 5.66 9.78 -3.24
C ALA A 75 6.86 9.51 -4.14
N LYS A 76 7.39 10.55 -4.80
CA LYS A 76 8.66 10.43 -5.52
C LYS A 76 9.81 10.50 -4.53
N SER A 77 10.53 9.39 -4.32
CA SER A 77 11.85 9.46 -3.67
C SER A 77 12.83 10.18 -4.60
N TYR A 78 13.58 11.17 -4.11
CA TYR A 78 14.66 11.79 -4.87
C TYR A 78 15.85 10.81 -4.98
N GLY A 79 16.35 10.57 -6.21
CA GLY A 79 17.61 9.88 -6.49
C GLY A 79 17.48 8.41 -6.93
N ASN A 80 18.33 7.97 -7.87
CA ASN A 80 18.41 6.62 -8.44
C ASN A 80 18.90 5.52 -7.47
N TYR A 81 18.63 5.64 -6.17
CA TYR A 81 19.20 4.77 -5.14
C TYR A 81 18.15 3.85 -4.54
N MET A 82 18.53 2.58 -4.27
CA MET A 82 17.74 1.58 -3.55
C MET A 82 17.43 1.93 -2.07
N LYS A 83 17.66 3.19 -1.65
CA LYS A 83 17.36 3.73 -0.32
C LYS A 83 16.45 4.94 -0.48
N SER A 84 15.31 4.94 0.20
CA SER A 84 14.43 6.11 0.24
C SER A 84 15.17 7.28 0.90
N THR A 85 15.32 8.39 0.17
CA THR A 85 15.80 9.67 0.71
C THR A 85 14.72 10.36 1.56
N GLY A 86 13.49 9.84 1.50
CA GLY A 86 12.35 10.29 2.27
C GLY A 86 11.84 11.68 1.86
N GLU A 87 12.40 12.36 0.85
CA GLU A 87 11.79 13.57 0.33
C GLU A 87 10.56 13.19 -0.49
N VAL A 88 9.38 13.55 -0.01
CA VAL A 88 8.11 13.25 -0.67
C VAL A 88 7.57 14.55 -1.27
N ASN A 89 7.60 14.67 -2.60
CA ASN A 89 6.90 15.76 -3.29
C ASN A 89 5.39 15.47 -3.30
N LEU A 90 4.79 15.81 -2.17
CA LEU A 90 3.37 15.73 -1.93
C LEU A 90 2.71 16.92 -2.63
N MET A 91 2.16 16.72 -3.83
CA MET A 91 1.24 17.69 -4.45
C MET A 91 -0.11 17.68 -3.70
N ILE A 92 -0.07 17.94 -2.40
CA ILE A 92 -1.22 17.97 -1.48
C ILE A 92 -1.99 19.30 -1.58
N SER A 93 -1.47 20.31 -2.28
CA SER A 93 -2.01 21.68 -2.25
C SER A 93 -3.45 21.86 -2.79
N LYS A 94 -4.11 20.79 -3.22
CA LYS A 94 -5.52 20.77 -3.63
C LYS A 94 -6.39 19.79 -2.83
N LEU A 95 -5.81 19.04 -1.90
CA LEU A 95 -6.50 18.01 -1.15
C LEU A 95 -7.25 18.66 0.02
N ASP A 96 -8.58 18.70 -0.06
CA ASP A 96 -9.41 19.13 1.07
C ASP A 96 -9.65 17.96 2.02
N VAL A 97 -8.91 17.95 3.13
CA VAL A 97 -8.98 16.92 4.17
C VAL A 97 -9.50 17.42 5.52
N THR A 98 -9.84 18.71 5.61
CA THR A 98 -10.18 19.32 6.90
C THR A 98 -11.44 18.66 7.46
N GLY A 99 -11.36 18.16 8.70
CA GLY A 99 -12.47 17.48 9.37
C GLY A 99 -12.91 16.15 8.74
N LYS A 100 -12.16 15.61 7.77
CA LYS A 100 -12.45 14.30 7.16
C LYS A 100 -11.74 13.17 7.88
N ASP A 101 -12.38 12.01 7.89
CA ASP A 101 -11.71 10.75 8.22
C ASP A 101 -10.90 10.29 7.01
N ILE A 102 -9.58 10.17 7.15
CA ILE A 102 -8.69 9.72 6.07
C ILE A 102 -8.26 8.29 6.29
N ILE A 103 -8.36 7.46 5.25
CA ILE A 103 -7.77 6.12 5.20
C ILE A 103 -6.70 6.12 4.11
N ILE A 104 -5.43 6.08 4.51
CA ILE A 104 -4.30 5.98 3.59
C ILE A 104 -4.20 4.54 3.09
N ILE A 105 -4.15 4.33 1.78
CA ILE A 105 -3.96 3.01 1.16
C ILE A 105 -2.52 2.91 0.67
N GLU A 106 -1.78 1.95 1.22
CA GLU A 106 -0.38 1.65 0.89
C GLU A 106 -0.23 0.17 0.51
N ASP A 107 0.63 -0.15 -0.45
CA ASP A 107 0.93 -1.54 -0.81
C ASP A 107 1.86 -2.20 0.21
N ILE A 108 2.93 -1.53 0.62
CA ILE A 108 3.90 -2.08 1.57
C ILE A 108 4.50 -1.02 2.48
N VAL A 109 4.58 -1.33 3.78
CA VAL A 109 5.27 -0.50 4.76
C VAL A 109 6.55 -1.19 5.24
N ASP A 110 7.70 -0.61 4.90
CA ASP A 110 9.03 -1.10 5.29
C ASP A 110 9.62 -0.32 6.49
N THR A 111 10.47 0.66 6.21
CA THR A 111 11.07 1.62 7.14
C THR A 111 10.04 2.53 7.80
N GLY A 112 8.96 2.86 7.08
CA GLY A 112 7.92 3.80 7.51
C GLY A 112 8.23 5.29 7.24
N TYR A 113 9.40 5.65 6.69
CA TYR A 113 9.76 7.07 6.51
C TYR A 113 8.79 7.84 5.62
N THR A 114 8.44 7.29 4.47
CA THR A 114 7.52 7.93 3.51
C THR A 114 6.14 8.13 4.12
N LEU A 115 5.59 7.08 4.69
CA LEU A 115 4.26 7.08 5.31
C LEU A 115 4.20 8.04 6.51
N ASN A 116 5.21 8.03 7.38
CA ASN A 116 5.26 8.97 8.51
C ASN A 116 5.25 10.42 8.03
N LYS A 117 6.05 10.76 7.01
CA LYS A 117 6.07 12.11 6.44
C LYS A 117 4.73 12.51 5.83
N LEU A 118 4.04 11.57 5.17
CA LEU A 118 2.69 11.81 4.66
C LEU A 118 1.71 12.10 5.81
N ILE A 119 1.68 11.24 6.84
CA ILE A 119 0.84 11.41 8.02
C ILE A 119 1.12 12.76 8.69
N ASP A 120 2.39 13.13 8.87
CA ASP A 120 2.76 14.41 9.48
C ASP A 120 2.24 15.60 8.66
N LYS A 121 2.35 15.56 7.31
CA LYS A 121 1.80 16.62 6.46
C LYS A 121 0.27 16.69 6.52
N LEU A 122 -0.42 15.56 6.55
CA LEU A 122 -1.88 15.52 6.65
C LEU A 122 -2.37 16.07 7.98
N LYS A 123 -1.68 15.80 9.10
CA LYS A 123 -2.03 16.34 10.42
C LYS A 123 -2.09 17.87 10.43
N PHE A 124 -1.22 18.56 9.69
CA PHE A 124 -1.25 20.03 9.59
C PHE A 124 -2.50 20.58 8.88
N LEU A 125 -3.25 19.73 8.18
CA LEU A 125 -4.49 20.09 7.49
C LEU A 125 -5.75 19.79 8.32
N ASN A 126 -5.59 19.43 9.60
CA ASN A 126 -6.68 19.20 10.57
C ASN A 126 -7.76 18.20 10.11
N PRO A 127 -7.41 16.97 9.70
CA PRO A 127 -8.41 15.93 9.49
C PRO A 127 -9.06 15.50 10.82
N ALA A 128 -10.22 14.85 10.73
CA ALA A 128 -10.88 14.26 11.91
C ALA A 128 -10.13 13.03 12.42
N SER A 129 -9.66 12.18 11.50
CA SER A 129 -8.80 11.04 11.82
C SER A 129 -7.89 10.68 10.64
N ILE A 130 -6.80 9.96 10.92
CA ILE A 130 -5.93 9.38 9.91
C ILE A 130 -5.66 7.95 10.33
N GLU A 131 -6.05 7.00 9.47
CA GLU A 131 -5.78 5.58 9.62
C GLU A 131 -5.04 5.05 8.39
N VAL A 132 -4.40 3.89 8.53
CA VAL A 132 -3.63 3.27 7.44
C VAL A 132 -4.16 1.87 7.14
N ALA A 133 -4.48 1.64 5.87
CA ALA A 133 -4.67 0.34 5.27
C ALA A 133 -3.43 -0.04 4.45
N ALA A 134 -2.69 -1.04 4.91
CA ALA A 134 -1.49 -1.53 4.26
C ALA A 134 -1.67 -3.00 3.89
N LEU A 135 -1.41 -3.37 2.63
CA LEU A 135 -1.47 -4.78 2.26
C LEU A 135 -0.36 -5.57 2.96
N LEU A 136 0.87 -5.06 2.91
CA LEU A 136 2.05 -5.71 3.47
C LEU A 136 2.78 -4.83 4.49
N SER A 137 3.43 -5.48 5.45
CA SER A 137 4.35 -4.84 6.40
C SER A 137 5.64 -5.66 6.52
N LYS A 138 6.79 -4.99 6.64
CA LYS A 138 8.09 -5.59 6.98
C LYS A 138 8.58 -5.07 8.33
N PRO A 139 8.09 -5.60 9.48
CA PRO A 139 8.47 -5.11 10.80
C PRO A 139 9.99 -5.14 11.05
N ALA A 140 10.69 -6.15 10.53
CA ALA A 140 12.15 -6.27 10.63
C ALA A 140 12.91 -5.08 10.00
N MET A 141 12.29 -4.36 9.06
CA MET A 141 12.87 -3.18 8.40
C MET A 141 12.47 -1.87 9.06
N ARG A 142 11.57 -1.90 10.06
CA ARG A 142 10.92 -0.71 10.61
C ARG A 142 11.91 0.23 11.29
N LYS A 143 11.81 1.52 10.97
CA LYS A 143 12.60 2.59 11.59
C LYS A 143 11.73 3.61 12.32
N ILE A 144 10.47 3.73 11.94
CA ILE A 144 9.48 4.57 12.60
C ILE A 144 8.28 3.70 12.97
N ASN A 145 7.84 3.74 14.22
CA ASN A 145 6.61 3.04 14.60
C ASN A 145 5.40 3.77 14.01
N ILE A 146 4.58 3.05 13.23
CA ILE A 146 3.37 3.59 12.60
C ILE A 146 2.29 2.56 12.84
N ASP A 147 1.16 3.02 13.37
CA ASP A 147 0.00 2.18 13.55
C ASP A 147 -0.61 1.82 12.19
N LEU A 148 -0.67 0.53 11.91
CA LEU A 148 -1.23 -0.01 10.66
C LEU A 148 -2.54 -0.69 10.99
N LYS A 149 -3.55 0.13 11.31
CA LYS A 149 -4.86 -0.35 11.77
C LYS A 149 -5.42 -1.43 10.86
N TYR A 150 -5.38 -1.25 9.54
CA TYR A 150 -5.84 -2.26 8.58
C TYR A 150 -4.68 -2.89 7.82
N LEU A 151 -3.91 -3.73 8.53
CA LEU A 151 -2.85 -4.53 7.93
C LEU A 151 -3.39 -5.84 7.33
N GLY A 152 -2.94 -6.18 6.12
CA GLY A 152 -3.16 -7.48 5.50
C GLY A 152 -2.24 -8.55 6.06
N LEU A 153 -0.93 -8.44 5.81
CA LEU A 153 0.05 -9.45 6.21
C LEU A 153 1.42 -8.87 6.56
N GLU A 154 2.04 -9.40 7.61
CA GLU A 154 3.48 -9.19 7.87
C GLU A 154 4.31 -10.20 7.09
N ILE A 155 5.36 -9.72 6.41
CA ILE A 155 6.26 -10.56 5.61
C ILE A 155 7.72 -10.38 6.04
N PRO A 156 8.58 -11.40 5.80
CA PRO A 156 10.03 -11.25 5.96
C PRO A 156 10.60 -10.14 5.06
N PRO A 157 11.85 -9.69 5.29
CA PRO A 157 12.46 -8.59 4.54
C PRO A 157 12.89 -8.97 3.11
N PHE A 158 12.15 -9.86 2.43
CA PHE A 158 12.41 -10.25 1.05
C PHE A 158 12.15 -9.10 0.07
N PHE A 159 12.89 -9.07 -1.03
CA PHE A 159 12.55 -8.19 -2.13
C PHE A 159 11.31 -8.77 -2.87
N VAL A 160 10.24 -7.99 -3.00
CA VAL A 160 8.94 -8.47 -3.51
C VAL A 160 8.46 -7.66 -4.70
N ILE A 161 7.78 -8.33 -5.64
CA ILE A 161 7.17 -7.74 -6.85
C ILE A 161 5.77 -8.32 -7.07
N GLY A 162 5.02 -7.73 -8.00
CA GLY A 162 3.68 -8.17 -8.32
C GLY A 162 2.61 -7.44 -7.52
N TYR A 163 1.38 -7.48 -8.03
CA TYR A 163 0.23 -6.82 -7.42
C TYR A 163 0.49 -5.34 -7.09
N GLY A 164 1.07 -4.62 -8.07
CA GLY A 164 1.47 -3.21 -7.96
C GLY A 164 2.94 -2.97 -7.60
N LEU A 165 3.60 -3.90 -6.90
CA LEU A 165 5.03 -3.83 -6.55
C LEU A 165 5.92 -4.11 -7.78
N ASP A 166 7.08 -3.47 -7.86
CA ASP A 166 7.93 -3.51 -9.05
C ASP A 166 9.40 -3.83 -8.79
N PHE A 167 10.06 -4.25 -9.87
CA PHE A 167 11.50 -4.20 -10.03
C PHE A 167 11.86 -3.40 -11.28
N GLY A 168 12.26 -2.14 -11.10
CA GLY A 168 12.60 -1.25 -12.22
C GLY A 168 11.40 -0.99 -13.13
N GLU A 169 10.27 -0.60 -12.53
CA GLU A 169 8.96 -0.40 -13.17
C GLU A 169 8.32 -1.67 -13.79
N SER A 170 8.97 -2.83 -13.68
CA SER A 170 8.49 -4.10 -14.25
C SER A 170 7.86 -5.00 -13.18
N GLY A 171 6.86 -5.79 -13.57
CA GLY A 171 6.23 -6.80 -12.71
C GLY A 171 4.98 -6.34 -11.96
N ARG A 172 4.62 -5.04 -11.98
CA ARG A 172 3.44 -4.51 -11.28
C ARG A 172 2.14 -5.24 -11.63
N ASN A 173 2.00 -5.69 -12.88
CA ASN A 173 0.79 -6.31 -13.42
C ASN A 173 0.66 -7.81 -13.12
N LEU A 174 1.59 -8.42 -12.38
CA LEU A 174 1.46 -9.81 -11.97
C LEU A 174 0.33 -9.93 -10.93
N PRO A 175 -0.56 -10.93 -11.03
CA PRO A 175 -1.74 -11.05 -10.15
C PRO A 175 -1.42 -11.57 -8.74
N ALA A 176 -0.22 -12.12 -8.55
CA ALA A 176 0.27 -12.64 -7.28
C ALA A 176 1.50 -11.83 -6.84
N ILE A 177 1.90 -11.97 -5.57
CA ILE A 177 3.12 -11.36 -5.04
C ILE A 177 4.22 -12.42 -5.04
N TYR A 178 5.37 -12.05 -5.58
CA TYR A 178 6.53 -12.91 -5.72
C TYR A 178 7.70 -12.34 -4.93
N SER A 179 8.51 -13.21 -4.35
CA SER A 179 9.72 -12.86 -3.61
C SER A 179 10.98 -13.29 -4.36
N HIS A 180 12.03 -12.50 -4.18
CA HIS A 180 13.41 -12.87 -4.45
C HIS A 180 14.12 -13.05 -3.11
N GLU A 181 14.51 -14.29 -2.84
CA GLU A 181 15.44 -14.62 -1.77
C GLU A 181 16.85 -14.41 -2.35
N GLU A 182 17.62 -13.50 -1.77
CA GLU A 182 19.07 -13.50 -1.99
C GLU A 182 19.63 -14.68 -1.18
N GLU A 183 20.37 -15.58 -1.85
CA GLU A 183 21.14 -16.66 -1.21
C GLU A 183 22.29 -16.09 -0.37
#